data_AF-A0A4Y7JZC8-F1
#
_entry.id   AF-A0A4Y7JZC8-F1
#
_cell.length_a   1.000
_cell.length_b   1.000
_cell.length_c   1.000
_cell.angle_alpha   90.00
_cell.angle_beta   90.00
_cell.angle_gamma   90.00
#
_symmetry.space_group_name_H-M   'P 1'
#
loop_
_entity.id
_entity.type
_entity.pdbx_description
1 polymer ?
#
loop_
_entity_poly.entity_id
_entity_poly.type
_entity_poly.pdbx_seq_one_letter_code
_entity_poly.pdbx_strand_id
1 'polypeptide(L)'
;MTVEIGNPNSISNGDVKQNSTNKKSKESEKRRRRRKQKKNKKQNNITETDNDSDDNAKENSDPHQPLEKVEIEYVTENLEFGDAYAELKSDNDKKDEEEKKVTKKKDDSDSDQEEEQDANGNEKGGVSNKKKKLQQRMKIAELKQLCARPDVVEVWDATAADPKLLVFLKSYRNTVPVPRHWCQKRKFLQGKRGIEKQPFQLPDFIAATGIEKIRQAYIEKEDSKKSKQKQRERMQPKMGKMDIDYQVLHDAFFKYQTKPKLTSHGELYHEGKEFEVKLREMKPGMLSQDLKEALGMPEGAPPPMAY
;
A
#
# COMPACT_ATOMS: atom_id res chain seq x y z
N MET A 1 84.03 -15.55 34.16
CA MET A 1 84.34 -16.82 34.86
C MET A 1 83.21 -17.11 35.83
N THR A 2 82.98 -18.40 36.16
CA THR A 2 82.10 -18.92 37.25
C THR A 2 80.67 -18.35 37.30
N VAL A 3 79.62 -19.01 36.79
CA VAL A 3 79.00 -20.29 37.27
C VAL A 3 78.52 -20.19 38.72
N GLU A 4 77.20 -20.23 38.94
CA GLU A 4 76.56 -21.19 39.87
C GLU A 4 75.03 -21.25 39.75
N ILE A 5 74.45 -22.33 40.30
CA ILE A 5 73.03 -22.70 40.27
C ILE A 5 72.48 -22.64 41.71
N GLY A 6 71.27 -22.11 41.90
CA GLY A 6 70.58 -22.12 43.19
C GLY A 6 69.06 -22.27 43.02
N ASN A 7 68.51 -23.35 43.58
CA ASN A 7 67.07 -23.70 43.51
C ASN A 7 66.36 -23.32 44.87
N PRO A 8 65.12 -23.72 45.19
CA PRO A 8 64.03 -22.75 45.42
C PRO A 8 63.42 -22.81 46.84
N ASN A 9 62.17 -22.34 46.99
CA ASN A 9 61.30 -22.25 48.19
C ASN A 9 61.52 -21.00 49.07
N SER A 10 60.48 -20.38 49.67
CA SER A 10 59.00 -20.57 49.59
C SER A 10 58.27 -19.35 50.20
N ILE A 11 56.94 -19.44 50.42
CA ILE A 11 56.04 -18.49 51.14
C ILE A 11 55.52 -17.33 50.26
N SER A 12 54.21 -17.10 50.08
CA SER A 12 53.02 -17.89 50.46
C SER A 12 51.78 -17.55 49.61
N ASN A 13 50.85 -18.51 49.54
CA ASN A 13 49.50 -18.47 48.99
C ASN A 13 48.67 -17.21 49.34
N GLY A 14 47.74 -16.84 48.44
CA GLY A 14 46.78 -15.75 48.69
C GLY A 14 45.80 -15.50 47.53
N ASP A 15 45.08 -16.54 47.10
CA ASP A 15 44.04 -16.43 46.07
C ASP A 15 42.85 -15.56 46.55
N VAL A 16 42.06 -15.02 45.60
CA VAL A 16 40.58 -14.92 45.59
C VAL A 16 40.04 -13.75 44.76
N LYS A 17 39.30 -14.16 43.73
CA LYS A 17 38.46 -13.36 42.83
C LYS A 17 37.40 -12.52 43.56
N GLN A 18 37.50 -11.17 43.55
CA GLN A 18 36.34 -10.29 43.85
C GLN A 18 36.17 -9.05 42.95
N ASN A 19 37.13 -8.68 42.10
CA ASN A 19 37.18 -7.33 41.51
C ASN A 19 36.46 -7.12 40.14
N SER A 20 35.76 -8.13 39.60
CA SER A 20 35.19 -8.08 38.23
C SER A 20 33.71 -7.71 38.15
N THR A 21 32.92 -7.93 39.20
CA THR A 21 31.46 -7.68 39.22
C THR A 21 31.12 -6.20 39.40
N ASN A 22 31.83 -5.51 40.30
CA ASN A 22 31.58 -4.11 40.66
C ASN A 22 31.90 -3.09 39.54
N LYS A 23 32.65 -3.50 38.51
CA LYS A 23 32.93 -2.66 37.33
C LYS A 23 31.80 -2.71 36.30
N LYS A 24 31.06 -3.83 36.21
CA LYS A 24 29.92 -4.01 35.28
C LYS A 24 28.65 -3.27 35.73
N SER A 25 28.41 -3.13 37.04
CA SER A 25 27.25 -2.42 37.59
C SER A 25 27.32 -0.89 37.42
N LYS A 26 28.52 -0.29 37.53
CA LYS A 26 28.70 1.15 37.32
C LYS A 26 28.56 1.56 35.83
N GLU A 27 28.92 0.68 34.90
CA GLU A 27 28.78 0.90 33.46
C GLU A 27 27.30 0.91 33.01
N SER A 28 26.50 -0.04 33.51
CA SER A 28 25.08 -0.17 33.16
C SER A 28 24.23 1.01 33.66
N GLU A 29 24.46 1.49 34.87
CA GLU A 29 23.75 2.66 35.43
C GLU A 29 24.07 3.95 34.63
N LYS A 30 25.32 4.13 34.20
CA LYS A 30 25.74 5.27 33.36
C LYS A 30 25.07 5.24 31.98
N ARG A 31 24.88 4.04 31.40
CA ARG A 31 24.15 3.83 30.14
C ARG A 31 22.64 4.07 30.29
N ARG A 32 22.05 3.75 31.45
CA ARG A 32 20.64 4.02 31.79
C ARG A 32 20.35 5.52 31.88
N ARG A 33 21.21 6.30 32.56
CA ARG A 33 21.07 7.76 32.69
C ARG A 33 21.10 8.48 31.32
N ARG A 34 22.02 8.10 30.42
CA ARG A 34 22.07 8.66 29.04
C ARG A 34 20.80 8.38 28.21
N ARG A 35 20.14 7.23 28.39
CA ARG A 35 18.87 6.93 27.70
C ARG A 35 17.69 7.75 28.23
N LYS A 36 17.65 8.05 29.54
CA LYS A 36 16.58 8.89 30.14
C LYS A 36 16.68 10.35 29.65
N GLN A 37 17.89 10.92 29.58
CA GLN A 37 18.11 12.27 29.05
C GLN A 37 17.72 12.44 27.58
N LYS A 38 17.99 11.44 26.72
CA LYS A 38 17.55 11.48 25.31
C LYS A 38 16.04 11.36 25.12
N LYS A 39 15.28 10.81 26.07
CA LYS A 39 13.82 10.71 25.97
C LYS A 39 13.14 12.05 26.28
N ASN A 40 13.55 12.72 27.36
CA ASN A 40 13.03 14.06 27.70
C ASN A 40 13.33 15.09 26.59
N LYS A 41 14.53 15.10 26.01
CA LYS A 41 14.87 16.04 24.92
C LYS A 41 14.09 15.81 23.60
N LYS A 42 13.37 14.68 23.44
CA LYS A 42 12.45 14.47 22.31
C LYS A 42 10.99 14.79 22.64
N GLN A 43 10.66 15.01 23.92
CA GLN A 43 9.31 15.43 24.33
C GLN A 43 9.19 16.96 24.44
N ASN A 44 10.25 17.67 24.83
CA ASN A 44 10.29 19.15 24.87
C ASN A 44 10.43 19.85 23.50
N ASN A 45 10.28 19.14 22.38
CA ASN A 45 10.49 19.67 21.03
C ASN A 45 9.23 19.53 20.15
N ILE A 46 8.07 19.30 20.77
CA ILE A 46 6.76 19.05 20.13
C ILE A 46 5.68 20.05 20.62
N THR A 47 6.02 20.95 21.54
CA THR A 47 5.14 21.98 22.10
C THR A 47 5.93 23.27 22.32
N GLU A 48 5.32 24.43 22.01
CA GLU A 48 5.89 25.79 22.00
C GLU A 48 6.81 26.05 20.77
N THR A 49 6.58 27.02 19.88
CA THR A 49 5.64 28.19 19.88
C THR A 49 5.17 28.60 18.47
N ASP A 50 4.09 29.40 18.43
CA ASP A 50 3.42 29.98 17.25
C ASP A 50 4.13 31.21 16.60
N ASN A 51 3.66 31.53 15.38
CA ASN A 51 3.49 32.84 14.70
C ASN A 51 4.42 34.05 15.00
N ASP A 52 4.91 34.67 13.91
CA ASP A 52 4.49 36.00 13.39
C ASP A 52 5.64 36.87 12.78
N SER A 53 5.29 37.73 11.83
CA SER A 53 6.00 38.93 11.32
C SER A 53 7.38 38.82 10.57
N ASP A 54 7.29 38.96 9.24
CA ASP A 54 7.88 40.02 8.38
C ASP A 54 9.32 40.55 8.62
N ASP A 55 10.20 40.52 7.59
CA ASP A 55 10.73 41.76 6.95
C ASP A 55 11.50 41.53 5.62
N ASN A 56 11.32 42.49 4.70
CA ASN A 56 12.05 42.91 3.48
C ASN A 56 13.15 42.05 2.80
N ALA A 57 13.01 41.93 1.48
CA ALA A 57 14.13 41.96 0.52
C ALA A 57 13.82 42.89 -0.68
N LYS A 58 14.71 43.85 -0.96
CA LYS A 58 14.66 44.77 -2.12
C LYS A 58 15.71 44.40 -3.17
N GLU A 59 15.36 44.62 -4.45
CA GLU A 59 16.17 45.09 -5.61
C GLU A 59 15.50 44.59 -6.92
N ASN A 60 14.73 45.43 -7.64
CA ASN A 60 15.14 46.27 -8.78
C ASN A 60 15.70 45.46 -9.99
N SER A 61 14.92 45.14 -11.05
CA SER A 61 14.61 45.96 -12.27
C SER A 61 15.59 45.69 -13.44
N ASP A 62 15.29 45.57 -14.75
CA ASP A 62 14.08 45.63 -15.64
C ASP A 62 14.55 45.11 -17.06
N PRO A 63 13.90 45.29 -18.25
CA PRO A 63 12.47 45.38 -18.70
C PRO A 63 12.06 44.32 -19.78
N HIS A 64 10.82 44.46 -20.31
CA HIS A 64 10.18 43.81 -21.50
C HIS A 64 9.59 42.38 -21.33
N GLN A 65 8.35 42.05 -21.75
CA GLN A 65 7.19 42.80 -22.29
C GLN A 65 5.87 42.17 -21.77
N PRO A 66 4.71 42.86 -21.82
CA PRO A 66 3.50 42.45 -21.07
C PRO A 66 2.66 41.39 -21.79
N LEU A 67 2.12 40.45 -21.00
CA LEU A 67 0.96 39.62 -21.35
C LEU A 67 -0.24 40.07 -20.52
N GLU A 68 -1.42 40.10 -21.15
CA GLU A 68 -2.66 40.58 -20.55
C GLU A 68 -3.06 39.73 -19.32
N LYS A 69 -3.34 40.39 -18.20
CA LYS A 69 -3.92 39.75 -17.02
C LYS A 69 -5.42 39.59 -17.24
N VAL A 70 -5.87 38.35 -17.45
CA VAL A 70 -7.29 38.01 -17.33
C VAL A 70 -7.63 38.00 -15.84
N GLU A 71 -8.37 39.01 -15.39
CA GLU A 71 -8.88 39.12 -14.04
C GLU A 71 -10.11 38.21 -13.88
N ILE A 72 -10.00 37.18 -13.03
CA ILE A 72 -11.10 36.25 -12.74
C ILE A 72 -11.72 36.64 -11.40
N GLU A 73 -12.85 37.32 -11.47
CA GLU A 73 -13.65 37.70 -10.30
C GLU A 73 -14.27 36.45 -9.65
N TYR A 74 -13.84 36.13 -8.43
CA TYR A 74 -14.30 34.95 -7.69
C TYR A 74 -15.49 35.33 -6.79
N VAL A 75 -16.70 35.15 -7.29
CA VAL A 75 -17.93 35.35 -6.50
C VAL A 75 -18.12 34.16 -5.54
N THR A 76 -17.75 34.34 -4.28
CA THR A 76 -18.03 33.38 -3.21
C THR A 76 -19.49 33.47 -2.78
N GLU A 77 -20.32 32.52 -3.21
CA GLU A 77 -21.67 32.33 -2.67
C GLU A 77 -21.57 31.73 -1.26
N ASN A 78 -21.83 32.56 -0.24
CA ASN A 78 -21.88 32.12 1.15
C ASN A 78 -23.16 31.33 1.42
N LEU A 79 -23.08 30.00 1.43
CA LEU A 79 -24.15 29.13 1.93
C LEU A 79 -23.97 28.90 3.44
N GLU A 80 -24.78 29.57 4.24
CA GLU A 80 -24.84 29.39 5.69
C GLU A 80 -25.42 28.02 6.06
N PHE A 81 -24.58 27.10 6.55
CA PHE A 81 -25.00 25.83 7.15
C PHE A 81 -24.63 25.78 8.64
N GLY A 82 -25.55 26.28 9.47
CA GLY A 82 -25.47 26.18 10.93
C GLY A 82 -25.88 24.81 11.48
N ASP A 83 -25.32 24.48 12.64
CA ASP A 83 -25.93 23.66 13.70
C ASP A 83 -26.41 22.22 13.40
N ALA A 84 -25.73 21.49 12.50
CA ALA A 84 -25.94 20.04 12.32
C ALA A 84 -24.83 19.14 12.90
N TYR A 85 -23.68 19.70 13.32
CA TYR A 85 -22.47 18.90 13.62
C TYR A 85 -22.19 18.67 15.12
N ALA A 86 -22.96 19.30 16.02
CA ALA A 86 -22.74 19.20 17.47
C ALA A 86 -23.23 17.86 18.06
N GLU A 87 -24.34 17.32 17.54
CA GLU A 87 -25.05 16.19 18.15
C GLU A 87 -24.33 14.84 17.92
N LEU A 88 -23.61 14.69 16.81
CA LEU A 88 -22.85 13.48 16.45
C LEU A 88 -21.62 13.19 17.34
N LYS A 89 -21.17 14.13 18.19
CA LYS A 89 -20.05 13.89 19.11
C LYS A 89 -20.46 13.22 20.43
N SER A 90 -21.72 13.34 20.86
CA SER A 90 -22.18 12.86 22.17
C SER A 90 -22.27 11.33 22.27
N ASP A 91 -22.43 10.65 21.13
CA ASP A 91 -22.69 9.20 21.08
C ASP A 91 -21.43 8.32 21.03
N ASN A 92 -20.25 8.90 20.78
CA ASN A 92 -19.04 8.11 20.56
C ASN A 92 -18.34 7.71 21.88
N ASP A 93 -18.46 8.52 22.93
CA ASP A 93 -17.73 8.33 24.21
C ASP A 93 -18.30 7.20 25.10
N LYS A 94 -19.41 6.56 24.71
CA LYS A 94 -20.05 5.47 25.49
C LYS A 94 -19.68 4.05 25.04
N LYS A 95 -18.79 3.90 24.06
CA LYS A 95 -18.48 2.58 23.45
C LYS A 95 -17.20 1.90 23.91
N ASP A 96 -16.31 2.62 24.59
CA ASP A 96 -14.93 2.16 24.82
C ASP A 96 -14.72 1.33 26.10
N GLU A 97 -15.75 1.11 26.93
CA GLU A 97 -15.61 0.34 28.19
C GLU A 97 -15.85 -1.18 28.07
N GLU A 98 -16.52 -1.70 27.03
CA GLU A 98 -16.94 -3.12 26.99
C GLU A 98 -15.87 -4.11 26.46
N GLU A 99 -14.81 -3.67 25.77
CA GLU A 99 -13.91 -4.58 25.02
C GLU A 99 -12.91 -5.43 25.86
N LYS A 100 -12.94 -5.38 27.20
CA LYS A 100 -11.88 -5.99 28.06
C LYS A 100 -12.16 -7.34 28.71
N LYS A 101 -13.13 -8.15 28.21
CA LYS A 101 -13.55 -9.39 28.92
C LYS A 101 -13.74 -10.70 28.12
N VAL A 102 -13.12 -10.93 26.96
CA VAL A 102 -13.13 -12.27 26.32
C VAL A 102 -11.78 -12.74 25.76
N THR A 103 -10.92 -13.32 26.61
CA THR A 103 -9.76 -14.14 26.16
C THR A 103 -9.46 -15.31 27.10
N LYS A 104 -10.30 -16.36 27.11
CA LYS A 104 -9.90 -17.74 27.51
C LYS A 104 -11.02 -18.78 27.32
N LYS A 105 -10.97 -19.50 26.18
CA LYS A 105 -10.95 -20.98 26.13
C LYS A 105 -10.87 -21.44 24.67
N LYS A 106 -10.01 -22.42 24.41
CA LYS A 106 -10.16 -23.36 23.30
C LYS A 106 -11.02 -24.51 23.82
N ASP A 107 -11.88 -25.07 22.99
CA ASP A 107 -11.67 -26.42 22.47
C ASP A 107 -12.53 -26.62 21.23
N ASP A 108 -12.05 -27.44 20.31
CA ASP A 108 -12.79 -27.91 19.14
C ASP A 108 -13.75 -29.03 19.58
N SER A 109 -15.02 -28.96 19.17
CA SER A 109 -15.83 -30.17 18.99
C SER A 109 -16.88 -29.92 17.92
N ASP A 110 -16.74 -30.68 16.86
CA ASP A 110 -17.68 -30.84 15.75
C ASP A 110 -18.82 -31.76 16.20
N SER A 111 -20.08 -31.38 15.90
CA SER A 111 -21.24 -32.28 15.93
C SER A 111 -22.43 -31.58 15.28
N ASP A 112 -22.68 -31.90 14.02
CA ASP A 112 -24.04 -31.78 13.48
C ASP A 112 -24.99 -32.67 14.31
N GLN A 113 -26.15 -32.13 14.67
CA GLN A 113 -27.32 -32.92 15.04
C GLN A 113 -28.59 -32.14 14.73
N GLU A 114 -29.34 -32.64 13.76
CA GLU A 114 -30.73 -32.26 13.51
C GLU A 114 -31.60 -32.91 14.60
N GLU A 115 -32.29 -32.12 15.41
CA GLU A 115 -33.52 -32.57 16.07
C GLU A 115 -34.62 -31.52 15.90
N GLU A 116 -35.71 -31.96 15.32
CA GLU A 116 -36.97 -31.23 15.17
C GLU A 116 -37.90 -31.63 16.34
N GLN A 117 -38.82 -30.74 16.71
CA GLN A 117 -39.82 -30.90 17.80
C GLN A 117 -39.19 -30.67 19.20
N ASP A 118 -39.70 -29.75 20.02
CA ASP A 118 -41.04 -29.90 20.58
C ASP A 118 -41.81 -28.58 20.84
N ALA A 119 -43.12 -28.70 21.06
CA ALA A 119 -44.06 -27.58 21.16
C ALA A 119 -44.45 -27.17 22.59
N ASN A 120 -44.91 -25.92 22.73
CA ASN A 120 -45.57 -25.30 23.91
C ASN A 120 -44.74 -25.16 25.21
N GLY A 121 -44.66 -23.93 25.74
CA GLY A 121 -44.13 -23.76 27.11
C GLY A 121 -43.73 -22.38 27.63
N ASN A 122 -43.98 -21.24 26.96
CA ASN A 122 -44.14 -19.93 27.63
C ASN A 122 -44.46 -18.79 26.64
N GLU A 123 -45.70 -18.30 26.70
CA GLU A 123 -46.01 -16.94 26.24
C GLU A 123 -45.38 -15.91 27.20
N LYS A 124 -45.05 -14.71 26.72
CA LYS A 124 -44.34 -13.62 27.44
C LYS A 124 -42.80 -13.73 27.53
N GLY A 125 -42.19 -14.67 26.82
CA GLY A 125 -40.79 -14.54 26.40
C GLY A 125 -40.68 -13.76 25.08
N GLY A 126 -40.53 -12.43 25.14
CA GLY A 126 -40.38 -11.61 23.93
C GLY A 126 -39.24 -12.09 23.03
N VAL A 127 -39.51 -12.23 21.72
CA VAL A 127 -38.55 -12.81 20.75
C VAL A 127 -37.20 -12.09 20.86
N SER A 128 -36.15 -12.83 21.25
CA SER A 128 -34.80 -12.28 21.40
C SER A 128 -34.40 -11.42 20.21
N ASN A 129 -33.77 -10.28 20.45
CA ASN A 129 -33.35 -9.33 19.41
C ASN A 129 -32.53 -9.99 18.27
N LYS A 130 -31.79 -11.07 18.57
CA LYS A 130 -31.09 -11.89 17.55
C LYS A 130 -32.07 -12.66 16.66
N LYS A 131 -33.09 -13.30 17.25
CA LYS A 131 -34.13 -14.07 16.53
C LYS A 131 -35.07 -13.14 15.75
N LYS A 132 -35.42 -11.96 16.30
CA LYS A 132 -36.17 -10.91 15.58
C LYS A 132 -35.42 -10.40 14.35
N LYS A 133 -34.11 -10.11 14.48
CA LYS A 133 -33.25 -9.73 13.35
C LYS A 133 -33.10 -10.85 12.31
N LEU A 134 -33.10 -12.12 12.73
CA LEU A 134 -33.05 -13.25 11.80
C LEU A 134 -34.36 -13.42 11.02
N GLN A 135 -35.51 -13.26 11.67
CA GLN A 135 -36.84 -13.27 11.03
C GLN A 135 -37.05 -12.11 10.05
N GLN A 136 -36.35 -10.98 10.24
CA GLN A 136 -36.37 -9.84 9.31
C GLN A 136 -35.47 -10.03 8.07
N ARG A 137 -34.59 -11.04 8.04
CA ARG A 137 -33.72 -11.33 6.89
C ARG A 137 -34.45 -12.25 5.92
N MET A 138 -34.60 -11.82 4.67
CA MET A 138 -35.10 -12.67 3.59
C MET A 138 -34.08 -13.74 3.19
N LYS A 139 -34.53 -14.87 2.65
CA LYS A 139 -33.60 -15.86 2.08
C LYS A 139 -33.03 -15.35 0.77
N ILE A 140 -31.81 -15.76 0.44
CA ILE A 140 -31.16 -15.34 -0.83
C ILE A 140 -31.91 -15.84 -2.08
N ALA A 141 -32.59 -16.99 -2.00
CA ALA A 141 -33.43 -17.51 -3.08
C ALA A 141 -34.66 -16.60 -3.33
N GLU A 142 -35.35 -16.18 -2.27
CA GLU A 142 -36.48 -15.24 -2.32
C GLU A 142 -36.03 -13.89 -2.89
N LEU A 143 -34.87 -13.38 -2.46
CA LEU A 143 -34.28 -12.15 -2.99
C LEU A 143 -33.98 -12.27 -4.49
N LYS A 144 -33.39 -13.38 -4.95
CA LYS A 144 -33.15 -13.63 -6.37
C LYS A 144 -34.43 -13.76 -7.20
N GLN A 145 -35.51 -14.31 -6.64
CA GLN A 145 -36.81 -14.39 -7.32
C GLN A 145 -37.48 -13.02 -7.50
N LEU A 146 -37.30 -12.11 -6.53
CA LEU A 146 -37.91 -10.77 -6.57
C LEU A 146 -37.13 -9.75 -7.42
N CYS A 147 -35.84 -9.99 -7.69
CA CYS A 147 -34.97 -9.02 -8.35
C CYS A 147 -34.85 -9.27 -9.86
N ALA A 148 -35.03 -8.22 -10.67
CA ALA A 148 -34.94 -8.29 -12.14
C ALA A 148 -33.56 -8.71 -12.68
N ARG A 149 -32.50 -8.59 -11.86
CA ARG A 149 -31.15 -9.06 -12.18
C ARG A 149 -30.61 -9.93 -11.03
N PRO A 150 -30.88 -11.24 -11.00
CA PRO A 150 -30.43 -12.12 -9.92
C PRO A 150 -28.90 -12.34 -9.89
N ASP A 151 -28.19 -12.03 -10.98
CA ASP A 151 -26.74 -12.24 -11.12
C ASP A 151 -25.90 -11.35 -10.19
N VAL A 152 -26.39 -10.14 -9.86
CA VAL A 152 -25.68 -9.19 -8.98
C VAL A 152 -25.93 -9.44 -7.49
N VAL A 153 -26.75 -10.44 -7.15
CA VAL A 153 -27.10 -10.77 -5.77
C VAL A 153 -26.02 -11.66 -5.16
N GLU A 154 -25.30 -11.11 -4.18
CA GLU A 154 -24.21 -11.75 -3.48
C GLU A 154 -24.67 -12.34 -2.12
N VAL A 155 -23.89 -13.28 -1.57
CA VAL A 155 -24.28 -14.04 -0.35
C VAL A 155 -24.55 -13.15 0.86
N TRP A 156 -23.84 -12.03 0.96
CA TRP A 156 -23.99 -11.05 2.05
C TRP A 156 -25.21 -10.15 1.93
N ASP A 157 -25.82 -10.00 0.74
CA ASP A 157 -26.89 -9.03 0.50
C ASP A 157 -28.16 -9.32 1.29
N ALA A 158 -28.46 -10.61 1.52
CA ALA A 158 -29.55 -11.06 2.38
C ALA A 158 -29.44 -10.59 3.85
N THR A 159 -28.27 -10.09 4.27
CA THR A 159 -28.02 -9.59 5.63
C THR A 159 -28.04 -8.07 5.76
N ALA A 160 -28.23 -7.35 4.64
CA ALA A 160 -28.34 -5.88 4.61
C ALA A 160 -29.60 -5.37 5.33
N ALA A 161 -29.61 -4.07 5.65
CA ALA A 161 -30.76 -3.43 6.30
C ALA A 161 -31.99 -3.35 5.38
N ASP A 162 -31.78 -2.99 4.09
CA ASP A 162 -32.75 -3.18 3.02
C ASP A 162 -32.09 -3.94 1.86
N PRO A 163 -32.31 -5.26 1.74
CA PRO A 163 -31.76 -6.07 0.66
C PRO A 163 -32.40 -5.76 -0.71
N LYS A 164 -33.65 -5.27 -0.77
CA LYS A 164 -34.33 -4.98 -2.04
C LYS A 164 -33.74 -3.72 -2.67
N LEU A 165 -33.61 -2.65 -1.88
CA LEU A 165 -32.99 -1.40 -2.31
C LEU A 165 -31.50 -1.60 -2.64
N LEU A 166 -30.77 -2.40 -1.87
CA LEU A 166 -29.36 -2.69 -2.15
C LEU A 166 -29.18 -3.35 -3.52
N VAL A 167 -29.98 -4.38 -3.84
CA VAL A 167 -29.90 -5.05 -5.14
C VAL A 167 -30.36 -4.12 -6.28
N PHE A 168 -31.38 -3.28 -6.05
CA PHE A 168 -31.78 -2.25 -7.01
C PHE A 168 -30.60 -1.32 -7.36
N LEU A 169 -29.91 -0.78 -6.36
CA LEU A 169 -28.73 0.09 -6.54
C LEU A 169 -27.56 -0.63 -7.24
N LYS A 170 -27.27 -1.88 -6.85
CA LYS A 170 -26.26 -2.72 -7.52
C LYS A 170 -26.57 -3.02 -8.99
N SER A 171 -27.87 -3.19 -9.31
CA SER A 171 -28.34 -3.48 -10.67
C SER A 171 -28.51 -2.22 -11.54
N TYR A 172 -28.36 -1.02 -10.96
CA TYR A 172 -28.57 0.24 -11.64
C TYR A 172 -27.51 0.50 -12.73
N ARG A 173 -27.90 1.27 -13.76
CA ARG A 173 -27.08 1.47 -14.96
C ARG A 173 -25.81 2.29 -14.63
N ASN A 174 -24.65 1.76 -15.03
CA ASN A 174 -23.31 2.31 -14.75
C ASN A 174 -22.89 2.26 -13.26
N THR A 175 -23.58 1.53 -12.38
CA THR A 175 -23.07 1.28 -11.04
C THR A 175 -21.79 0.44 -11.09
N VAL A 176 -20.74 0.89 -10.41
CA VAL A 176 -19.49 0.16 -10.23
C VAL A 176 -19.56 -0.64 -8.92
N PRO A 177 -19.29 -1.96 -8.91
CA PRO A 177 -19.41 -2.77 -7.70
C PRO A 177 -18.31 -2.45 -6.67
N VAL A 178 -18.60 -2.73 -5.39
CA VAL A 178 -17.67 -2.53 -4.28
C VAL A 178 -16.41 -3.41 -4.48
N PRO A 179 -15.18 -2.87 -4.27
CA PRO A 179 -13.95 -3.64 -4.44
C PRO A 179 -13.91 -4.94 -3.60
N ARG A 180 -13.65 -6.08 -4.24
CA ARG A 180 -13.64 -7.43 -3.64
C ARG A 180 -12.77 -7.62 -2.37
N HIS A 181 -11.87 -6.68 -2.07
CA HIS A 181 -11.01 -6.76 -0.89
C HIS A 181 -11.68 -6.30 0.42
N TRP A 182 -12.88 -5.71 0.36
CA TRP A 182 -13.59 -5.20 1.54
C TRP A 182 -13.82 -6.26 2.64
N CYS A 183 -14.07 -7.51 2.25
CA CYS A 183 -14.33 -8.64 3.15
C CYS A 183 -13.07 -9.48 3.46
N GLN A 184 -11.89 -9.08 2.99
CA GLN A 184 -10.65 -9.84 3.16
C GLN A 184 -9.98 -9.52 4.50
N LYS A 185 -9.51 -10.56 5.20
CA LYS A 185 -8.77 -10.41 6.48
C LYS A 185 -7.36 -9.79 6.31
N ARG A 186 -6.79 -9.84 5.10
CA ARG A 186 -5.47 -9.28 4.77
C ARG A 186 -5.64 -7.82 4.35
N LYS A 187 -4.67 -6.95 4.66
CA LYS A 187 -4.70 -5.58 4.14
C LYS A 187 -4.43 -5.60 2.63
N PHE A 188 -5.03 -4.66 1.91
CA PHE A 188 -4.88 -4.50 0.47
C PHE A 188 -3.40 -4.50 0.05
N LEU A 189 -3.06 -5.26 -1.01
CA LEU A 189 -1.72 -5.45 -1.59
C LEU A 189 -0.71 -6.24 -0.73
N GLN A 190 -1.10 -6.81 0.41
CA GLN A 190 -0.14 -7.57 1.25
C GLN A 190 0.31 -8.90 0.63
N GLY A 191 -0.47 -9.52 -0.26
CA GLY A 191 -0.06 -10.77 -0.94
C GLY A 191 1.00 -10.56 -2.03
N LYS A 192 1.19 -9.33 -2.52
CA LYS A 192 2.30 -8.95 -3.40
C LYS A 192 3.67 -8.99 -2.72
N ARG A 193 3.73 -9.14 -1.39
CA ARG A 193 4.99 -9.24 -0.65
C ARG A 193 5.74 -10.53 -1.01
N GLY A 194 6.86 -10.37 -1.72
CA GLY A 194 7.69 -11.49 -2.19
C GLY A 194 7.65 -11.68 -3.71
N ILE A 195 6.75 -11.00 -4.41
CA ILE A 195 6.77 -10.89 -5.87
C ILE A 195 7.62 -9.67 -6.24
N GLU A 196 8.68 -9.88 -7.01
CA GLU A 196 9.51 -8.78 -7.50
C GLU A 196 8.77 -8.00 -8.60
N LYS A 197 8.51 -6.72 -8.32
CA LYS A 197 7.91 -5.82 -9.31
C LYS A 197 8.99 -5.43 -10.30
N GLN A 198 8.72 -5.61 -11.59
CA GLN A 198 9.59 -5.12 -12.66
C GLN A 198 9.85 -3.60 -12.51
N PRO A 199 11.07 -3.12 -12.84
CA PRO A 199 11.37 -1.69 -12.93
C PRO A 199 10.40 -0.96 -13.86
N PHE A 200 10.32 0.37 -13.71
CA PHE A 200 9.47 1.18 -14.58
C PHE A 200 10.07 1.23 -16.00
N GLN A 201 9.39 0.61 -16.97
CA GLN A 201 9.74 0.71 -18.38
C GLN A 201 9.25 2.05 -18.95
N LEU A 202 10.14 2.77 -19.64
CA LEU A 202 9.78 3.99 -20.37
C LEU A 202 8.91 3.64 -21.59
N PRO A 203 7.90 4.48 -21.94
CA PRO A 203 7.19 4.36 -23.21
C PRO A 203 8.15 4.43 -24.40
N ASP A 204 7.90 3.64 -25.44
CA ASP A 204 8.82 3.41 -26.57
C ASP A 204 9.33 4.71 -27.22
N PHE A 205 8.46 5.71 -27.40
CA PHE A 205 8.83 7.01 -27.98
C PHE A 205 9.77 7.83 -27.10
N ILE A 206 9.73 7.65 -25.77
CA ILE A 206 10.67 8.28 -24.83
C ILE A 206 11.97 7.45 -24.78
N ALA A 207 11.87 6.12 -24.75
CA ALA A 207 13.04 5.23 -24.79
C ALA A 207 13.88 5.44 -26.07
N ALA A 208 13.22 5.71 -27.20
CA ALA A 208 13.86 6.01 -28.48
C ALA A 208 14.76 7.27 -28.47
N THR A 209 14.54 8.22 -27.55
CA THR A 209 15.43 9.39 -27.38
C THR A 209 16.84 9.01 -26.88
N GLY A 210 17.03 7.76 -26.43
CA GLY A 210 18.32 7.28 -25.90
C GLY A 210 18.63 7.72 -24.46
N ILE A 211 17.76 8.53 -23.82
CA ILE A 211 17.93 9.02 -22.44
C ILE A 211 18.21 7.90 -21.44
N GLU A 212 17.59 6.74 -21.60
CA GLU A 212 17.78 5.56 -20.74
C GLU A 212 19.25 5.11 -20.75
N LYS A 213 19.83 4.95 -21.95
CA LYS A 213 21.23 4.51 -22.14
C LYS A 213 22.22 5.55 -21.62
N ILE A 214 21.97 6.83 -21.91
CA ILE A 214 22.81 7.95 -21.45
C ILE A 214 22.81 8.02 -19.92
N ARG A 215 21.63 7.90 -19.30
CA ARG A 215 21.48 7.96 -17.84
C ARG A 215 22.07 6.74 -17.15
N GLN A 216 21.88 5.55 -17.70
CA GLN A 216 22.44 4.31 -17.18
C GLN A 216 23.97 4.32 -17.21
N ALA A 217 24.58 4.68 -18.35
CA ALA A 217 26.02 4.86 -18.46
C ALA A 217 26.57 5.93 -17.50
N TYR A 218 25.78 6.96 -17.17
CA TYR A 218 26.17 7.95 -16.15
C TYR A 218 26.14 7.39 -14.73
N ILE A 219 25.12 6.59 -14.38
CA ILE A 219 25.01 5.93 -13.08
C ILE A 219 26.19 4.97 -12.87
N GLU A 220 26.46 4.10 -13.85
CA GLU A 220 27.59 3.16 -13.81
C GLU A 220 28.94 3.89 -13.70
N LYS A 221 29.08 5.02 -14.39
CA LYS A 221 30.27 5.89 -14.30
C LYS A 221 30.37 6.61 -12.96
N GLU A 222 29.27 6.98 -12.31
CA GLU A 222 29.28 7.50 -10.94
C GLU A 222 29.60 6.42 -9.92
N ASP A 223 29.04 5.21 -10.02
CA ASP A 223 29.32 4.13 -9.07
C ASP A 223 30.76 3.63 -9.17
N SER A 224 31.36 3.68 -10.36
CA SER A 224 32.79 3.44 -10.58
C SER A 224 33.71 4.51 -9.95
N LYS A 225 33.21 5.69 -9.55
CA LYS A 225 34.05 6.77 -9.00
C LYS A 225 34.33 6.61 -7.52
N LYS A 226 35.63 6.63 -7.19
CA LYS A 226 36.12 6.73 -5.81
C LYS A 226 35.62 8.01 -5.13
N SER A 227 35.34 7.95 -3.83
CA SER A 227 34.81 9.08 -3.03
C SER A 227 35.61 10.39 -3.17
N LYS A 228 36.95 10.32 -3.24
CA LYS A 228 37.81 11.49 -3.51
C LYS A 228 37.53 12.18 -4.85
N GLN A 229 37.14 11.43 -5.89
CA GLN A 229 36.74 12.01 -7.17
C GLN A 229 35.36 12.65 -7.09
N LYS A 230 34.39 12.03 -6.39
CA LYS A 230 33.07 12.61 -6.13
C LYS A 230 33.17 13.94 -5.35
N GLN A 231 34.13 14.08 -4.44
CA GLN A 231 34.43 15.35 -3.76
C GLN A 231 35.00 16.42 -4.71
N ARG A 232 35.92 16.06 -5.61
CA ARG A 232 36.48 16.99 -6.60
C ARG A 232 35.44 17.45 -7.63
N GLU A 233 34.65 16.52 -8.18
CA GLU A 233 33.58 16.86 -9.14
C GLU A 233 32.44 17.67 -8.49
N ARG A 234 32.30 17.66 -7.15
CA ARG A 234 31.39 18.57 -6.43
C ARG A 234 31.93 20.00 -6.35
N MET A 235 33.24 20.18 -6.21
CA MET A 235 33.87 21.52 -6.19
C MET A 235 34.05 22.12 -7.58
N GLN A 236 34.23 21.28 -8.61
CA GLN A 236 34.34 21.70 -9.99
C GLN A 236 33.46 20.81 -10.89
N PRO A 237 32.17 21.14 -11.06
CA PRO A 237 31.28 20.39 -11.92
C PRO A 237 31.69 20.52 -13.39
N LYS A 238 31.65 19.41 -14.12
CA LYS A 238 31.71 19.41 -15.59
C LYS A 238 30.28 19.43 -16.13
N MET A 239 29.93 20.47 -16.88
CA MET A 239 28.62 20.63 -17.52
C MET A 239 28.48 19.70 -18.73
N GLY A 240 27.26 19.55 -19.28
CA GLY A 240 27.00 18.79 -20.52
C GLY A 240 27.05 17.26 -20.40
N LYS A 241 26.89 16.68 -19.20
CA LYS A 241 27.03 15.21 -19.00
C LYS A 241 25.85 14.37 -19.51
N MET A 242 24.72 14.98 -19.84
CA MET A 242 23.49 14.36 -20.33
C MET A 242 22.84 15.24 -21.40
N ASP A 243 23.64 15.78 -22.31
CA ASP A 243 23.13 16.63 -23.38
C ASP A 243 22.39 15.78 -24.41
N ILE A 244 21.18 16.20 -24.76
CA ILE A 244 20.31 15.58 -25.75
C ILE A 244 19.72 16.71 -26.58
N ASP A 245 19.82 16.59 -27.90
CA ASP A 245 19.29 17.60 -28.83
C ASP A 245 17.81 17.88 -28.53
N TYR A 246 17.51 19.17 -28.34
CA TYR A 246 16.16 19.68 -28.13
C TYR A 246 15.20 19.21 -29.22
N GLN A 247 15.66 19.14 -30.48
CA GLN A 247 14.81 18.73 -31.60
C GLN A 247 14.37 17.26 -31.48
N VAL A 248 15.23 16.38 -30.95
CA VAL A 248 14.91 14.97 -30.70
C VAL A 248 13.86 14.83 -29.59
N LEU A 249 13.96 15.64 -28.52
CA LEU A 249 12.97 15.68 -27.45
C LEU A 249 11.62 16.24 -27.95
N HIS A 250 11.66 17.31 -28.74
CA HIS A 250 10.47 17.89 -29.36
C HIS A 250 9.73 16.86 -30.25
N ASP A 251 10.42 16.23 -31.19
CA ASP A 251 9.82 15.22 -32.07
C ASP A 251 9.28 14.01 -31.27
N ALA A 252 9.96 13.59 -30.19
CA ALA A 252 9.47 12.50 -29.34
C ALA A 252 8.12 12.82 -28.68
N PHE A 253 7.91 14.05 -28.19
CA PHE A 253 6.66 14.45 -27.52
C PHE A 253 5.55 14.93 -28.46
N PHE A 254 5.87 15.49 -29.63
CA PHE A 254 4.88 16.09 -30.53
C PHE A 254 4.59 15.29 -31.82
N LYS A 255 5.53 14.43 -32.26
CA LYS A 255 5.42 13.70 -33.54
C LYS A 255 5.32 12.19 -33.35
N TYR A 256 6.04 11.62 -32.38
CA TYR A 256 6.06 10.18 -32.11
C TYR A 256 5.26 9.75 -30.87
N GLN A 257 4.51 10.65 -30.24
CA GLN A 257 3.71 10.35 -29.06
C GLN A 257 2.63 9.29 -29.36
N THR A 258 2.65 8.18 -28.61
CA THR A 258 1.64 7.13 -28.72
C THR A 258 0.67 7.17 -27.53
N LYS A 259 -0.62 6.92 -27.79
CA LYS A 259 -1.64 6.88 -26.74
C LYS A 259 -1.48 5.60 -25.91
N PRO A 260 -1.34 5.69 -24.57
CA PRO A 260 -1.18 4.51 -23.72
C PRO A 260 -2.44 3.62 -23.73
N LYS A 261 -2.26 2.35 -23.37
CA LYS A 261 -3.37 1.39 -23.20
C LYS A 261 -4.23 1.80 -21.99
N LEU A 262 -5.31 2.53 -22.25
CA LEU A 262 -6.28 2.96 -21.24
C LEU A 262 -7.26 1.83 -20.87
N THR A 263 -7.83 1.97 -19.67
CA THR A 263 -8.84 1.10 -19.07
C THR A 263 -10.22 1.74 -19.20
N SER A 264 -11.27 0.94 -19.42
CA SER A 264 -12.65 1.44 -19.53
C SER A 264 -13.28 1.74 -18.15
N HIS A 265 -14.37 2.51 -18.14
CA HIS A 265 -15.15 2.70 -16.92
C HIS A 265 -15.73 1.37 -16.40
N GLY A 266 -15.75 1.19 -15.08
CA GLY A 266 -16.20 -0.05 -14.42
C GLY A 266 -15.11 -1.11 -14.21
N GLU A 267 -13.93 -0.97 -14.83
CA GLU A 267 -12.78 -1.83 -14.55
C GLU A 267 -12.00 -1.33 -13.32
N LEU A 268 -12.27 -1.91 -12.14
CA LEU A 268 -11.45 -1.67 -10.95
C LEU A 268 -10.08 -2.35 -11.04
N TYR A 269 -9.13 -1.92 -10.22
CA TYR A 269 -7.89 -2.64 -9.96
C TYR A 269 -8.03 -3.53 -8.72
N HIS A 270 -7.65 -4.79 -8.86
CA HIS A 270 -7.56 -5.76 -7.76
C HIS A 270 -6.18 -6.40 -7.74
N GLU A 271 -5.83 -6.97 -6.58
CA GLU A 271 -4.56 -7.65 -6.40
C GLU A 271 -4.49 -8.89 -7.31
N GLY A 272 -3.57 -8.88 -8.28
CA GLY A 272 -3.43 -9.96 -9.27
C GLY A 272 -3.86 -9.57 -10.69
N LYS A 273 -4.53 -8.41 -10.88
CA LYS A 273 -5.01 -7.94 -12.19
C LYS A 273 -3.89 -7.80 -13.24
N GLU A 274 -2.65 -7.55 -12.83
CA GLU A 274 -1.52 -7.48 -13.76
C GLU A 274 -1.01 -8.84 -14.26
N PHE A 275 -1.42 -9.95 -13.62
CA PHE A 275 -1.10 -11.32 -14.05
C PHE A 275 -2.24 -11.97 -14.86
N GLU A 276 -3.36 -11.27 -15.04
CA GLU A 276 -4.47 -11.74 -15.86
C GLU A 276 -4.12 -11.60 -17.35
N VAL A 277 -3.85 -12.74 -17.99
CA VAL A 277 -3.60 -12.81 -19.43
C VAL A 277 -4.84 -12.36 -20.18
N LYS A 278 -4.69 -11.38 -21.09
CA LYS A 278 -5.79 -10.91 -21.94
C LYS A 278 -5.87 -11.79 -23.19
N LEU A 279 -6.80 -12.73 -23.25
CA LEU A 279 -7.02 -13.66 -24.38
C LEU A 279 -7.43 -12.99 -25.71
N ARG A 280 -7.38 -11.65 -25.83
CA ARG A 280 -7.91 -10.89 -26.97
C ARG A 280 -7.24 -11.21 -28.32
N GLU A 281 -6.00 -11.67 -28.28
CA GLU A 281 -5.18 -11.94 -29.47
C GLU A 281 -5.20 -13.43 -29.89
N MET A 282 -5.73 -14.31 -29.04
CA MET A 282 -5.84 -15.75 -29.31
C MET A 282 -7.19 -16.05 -29.95
N LYS A 283 -7.19 -16.56 -31.18
CA LYS A 283 -8.40 -16.96 -31.92
C LYS A 283 -8.35 -18.45 -32.26
N PRO A 284 -9.47 -19.18 -32.17
CA PRO A 284 -9.52 -20.58 -32.60
C PRO A 284 -9.16 -20.68 -34.09
N GLY A 285 -8.40 -21.73 -34.46
CA GLY A 285 -7.86 -21.92 -35.81
C GLY A 285 -6.56 -21.17 -36.12
N MET A 286 -6.13 -20.22 -35.29
CA MET A 286 -4.84 -19.53 -35.44
C MET A 286 -3.87 -19.95 -34.33
N LEU A 287 -2.84 -20.72 -34.69
CA LEU A 287 -1.72 -21.06 -33.80
C LEU A 287 -0.59 -20.05 -33.98
N SER A 288 -0.06 -19.51 -32.87
CA SER A 288 1.15 -18.67 -32.89
C SER A 288 2.37 -19.48 -33.32
N GLN A 289 3.43 -18.80 -33.78
CA GLN A 289 4.65 -19.46 -34.24
C GLN A 289 5.32 -20.24 -33.09
N ASP A 290 5.46 -19.61 -31.92
CA ASP A 290 5.95 -20.22 -30.68
C ASP A 290 5.19 -21.49 -30.31
N LEU A 291 3.86 -21.51 -30.51
CA LEU A 291 3.02 -22.67 -30.22
C LEU A 291 3.18 -23.77 -31.27
N LYS A 292 3.33 -23.41 -32.56
CA LYS A 292 3.65 -24.40 -33.62
C LYS A 292 5.01 -25.06 -33.37
N GLU A 293 6.01 -24.28 -32.99
CA GLU A 293 7.35 -24.77 -32.64
C GLU A 293 7.31 -25.68 -31.39
N ALA A 294 6.63 -25.27 -30.33
CA ALA A 294 6.43 -26.09 -29.12
C ALA A 294 5.65 -27.38 -29.38
N LEU A 295 4.77 -27.40 -30.40
CA LEU A 295 4.04 -28.59 -30.85
C LEU A 295 4.81 -29.42 -31.91
N GLY A 296 6.00 -28.99 -32.33
CA GLY A 296 6.77 -29.65 -33.40
C GLY A 296 6.10 -29.63 -34.77
N MET A 297 5.18 -28.69 -35.02
CA MET A 297 4.44 -28.59 -36.28
C MET A 297 5.27 -27.90 -37.36
N PRO A 298 5.53 -28.54 -38.52
CA PRO A 298 6.17 -27.87 -39.65
C PRO A 298 5.24 -26.82 -40.29
N GLU A 299 5.85 -25.82 -40.93
CA GLU A 299 5.10 -24.69 -41.50
C GLU A 299 4.14 -25.15 -42.60
N GLY A 300 2.84 -24.85 -42.41
CA GLY A 300 1.77 -25.24 -43.33
C GLY A 300 1.08 -26.58 -43.03
N ALA A 301 1.58 -27.38 -42.09
CA ALA A 301 0.87 -28.61 -41.68
C ALA A 301 -0.44 -28.30 -40.93
N PRO A 302 -1.52 -29.07 -41.15
CA PRO A 302 -2.75 -28.94 -40.37
C PRO A 302 -2.50 -29.30 -38.89
N PRO A 303 -3.26 -28.73 -37.94
CA PRO A 303 -3.17 -29.09 -36.53
C PRO A 303 -3.37 -30.60 -36.31
N PRO A 304 -2.67 -31.23 -35.35
CA PRO A 304 -2.79 -32.68 -35.12
C PRO A 304 -4.20 -33.13 -34.68
N MET A 305 -5.05 -32.21 -34.21
CA MET A 305 -6.47 -32.46 -33.90
C MET A 305 -7.41 -32.39 -35.12
N ALA A 306 -6.87 -32.24 -36.34
CA ALA A 306 -7.65 -32.23 -37.58
C ALA A 306 -7.77 -33.62 -38.25
N TYR A 307 -7.14 -34.64 -37.66
CA TYR A 307 -7.21 -36.06 -38.03
C TYR A 307 -7.91 -36.85 -36.93
#